data_AF-A0A7S0EAW2-F1
#
_entry.id   AF-A0A7S0EAW2-F1
#
_cell.length_a   1.000
_cell.length_b   1.000
_cell.length_c   1.000
_cell.angle_alpha   90.00
_cell.angle_beta   90.00
_cell.angle_gamma   90.00
#
_symmetry.space_group_name_H-M   'P 1'
#
loop_
_entity.id
_entity.type
_entity.pdbx_description
1 polymer ?
#
loop_
_entity_poly.entity_id
_entity_poly.type
_entity_poly.pdbx_seq_one_letter_code
_entity_poly.pdbx_strand_id
1 'polypeptide(L)'
;GSSQQHGCKSSRAVDASDLDRKQRILVVDDDAGQRRVLRAMLTKDGFEVDTAEDGSQAVKAVQKVKYDAVLMDGFMPNKTGWEATAEIRSREKETGSRRPITIIGVTGASGDDEKKCKEAGMTDTILKPISRDKLTAKIREWISKAEALRCDSPDPSSTPPPSAKEPPRPAAGSSQLRVLVVDDDAGHRMMLRAMLARDKHQVDTVDNGAEAVKKAAKVSYDVILLDGFMPHMSGWDACKEMRACEAA
;
A
#
# COMPACT_ATOMS: atom_id res chain seq x y z
N GLY A 1 36.00 26.58 47.79
CA GLY A 1 36.40 26.75 46.38
C GLY A 1 36.46 25.39 45.72
N SER A 2 35.89 25.29 44.52
CA SER A 2 35.94 24.18 43.55
C SER A 2 35.25 22.87 43.97
N SER A 3 34.06 22.52 43.47
CA SER A 3 33.65 22.24 42.08
C SER A 3 34.20 20.91 41.56
N GLN A 4 33.30 19.94 41.35
CA GLN A 4 33.22 19.16 40.12
C GLN A 4 31.85 18.47 40.00
N GLN A 5 30.94 19.17 39.32
CA GLN A 5 29.72 18.59 38.77
C GLN A 5 30.05 17.83 37.49
N HIS A 6 29.38 16.69 37.34
CA HIS A 6 29.40 15.85 36.15
C HIS A 6 28.63 16.55 35.01
N GLY A 7 29.30 16.78 33.88
CA GLY A 7 28.68 17.33 32.68
C GLY A 7 28.90 16.40 31.50
N CYS A 8 28.05 15.39 31.34
CA CYS A 8 27.93 14.66 30.09
C CYS A 8 27.07 15.52 29.13
N LYS A 9 27.74 16.36 28.33
CA LYS A 9 27.12 17.02 27.17
C LYS A 9 27.78 16.47 25.91
N SER A 10 27.07 15.61 25.20
CA SER A 10 27.20 15.49 23.74
C SER A 10 25.97 14.78 23.18
N SER A 11 24.88 15.54 23.03
CA SER A 11 23.76 15.17 22.17
C SER A 11 24.27 15.10 20.73
N ARG A 12 24.45 13.88 20.21
CA ARG A 12 24.83 13.66 18.81
C ARG A 12 23.58 13.86 17.96
N ALA A 13 23.68 14.74 16.96
CA ALA A 13 22.63 14.98 15.98
C ALA A 13 22.23 13.64 15.33
N VAL A 14 20.95 13.32 15.43
CA VAL A 14 20.29 12.37 14.51
C VAL A 14 20.61 12.86 13.11
N ASP A 15 21.22 12.00 12.29
CA ASP A 15 21.55 12.33 10.91
C ASP A 15 20.24 12.72 10.21
N ALA A 16 20.15 13.97 9.73
CA ALA A 16 18.92 14.54 9.20
C ALA A 16 18.39 13.75 7.98
N SER A 17 19.21 12.87 7.40
CA SER A 17 18.85 11.99 6.29
C SER A 17 18.00 10.78 6.67
N ASP A 18 17.98 10.34 7.94
CA ASP A 18 17.19 9.16 8.36
C ASP A 18 15.74 9.52 8.70
N LEU A 19 15.46 10.80 8.95
CA LEU A 19 14.12 11.34 9.20
C LEU A 19 13.34 11.61 7.90
N ASP A 20 14.00 11.57 6.75
CA ASP A 20 13.44 11.91 5.44
C ASP A 20 13.38 10.70 4.48
N ARG A 21 13.83 9.51 4.89
CA ARG A 21 13.67 8.31 4.05
C ARG A 21 12.21 7.86 4.09
N LYS A 22 11.59 7.75 2.91
CA LYS A 22 10.26 7.15 2.78
C LYS A 22 10.29 5.74 3.34
N GLN A 23 9.35 5.42 4.23
CA GLN A 23 9.25 4.06 4.76
C GLN A 23 8.83 3.12 3.64
N ARG A 24 9.51 1.98 3.55
CA ARG A 24 9.31 1.02 2.48
C ARG A 24 8.50 -0.17 2.95
N ILE A 25 7.41 -0.47 2.24
CA ILE A 25 6.44 -1.50 2.58
C ILE A 25 6.43 -2.56 1.49
N LEU A 26 6.42 -3.84 1.88
CA LEU A 26 6.18 -4.94 0.95
C LEU A 26 4.72 -5.39 1.08
N VAL A 27 3.99 -5.41 -0.03
CA VAL A 27 2.63 -5.99 -0.10
C VAL A 27 2.71 -7.36 -0.75
N VAL A 28 2.20 -8.39 -0.06
CA VAL A 28 2.18 -9.78 -0.53
C VAL A 28 0.75 -10.27 -0.55
N ASP A 29 0.26 -10.59 -1.74
CA ASP A 29 -1.10 -11.08 -1.99
C ASP A 29 -1.09 -11.78 -3.35
N ASP A 30 -1.81 -12.89 -3.54
CA ASP A 30 -1.84 -13.62 -4.81
C ASP A 30 -2.77 -12.97 -5.84
N ASP A 31 -3.73 -12.16 -5.39
CA ASP A 31 -4.61 -11.40 -6.26
C ASP A 31 -3.95 -10.10 -6.75
N ALA A 32 -3.75 -10.01 -8.06
CA ALA A 32 -3.12 -8.83 -8.68
C ALA A 32 -3.95 -7.55 -8.49
N GLY A 33 -5.26 -7.67 -8.36
CA GLY A 33 -6.18 -6.56 -8.07
C GLY A 33 -5.92 -5.96 -6.69
N GLN A 34 -5.96 -6.79 -5.64
CA GLN A 34 -5.66 -6.42 -4.26
C GLN A 34 -4.25 -5.82 -4.15
N ARG A 35 -3.22 -6.45 -4.76
CA ARG A 35 -1.86 -5.88 -4.81
C ARG A 35 -1.85 -4.46 -5.38
N ARG A 36 -2.56 -4.24 -6.50
CA ARG A 36 -2.61 -2.93 -7.17
C ARG A 36 -3.32 -1.88 -6.33
N VAL A 37 -4.44 -2.24 -5.71
CA VAL A 37 -5.22 -1.35 -4.83
C VAL A 37 -4.41 -0.96 -3.60
N LEU A 38 -3.84 -1.93 -2.88
CA LEU A 38 -3.04 -1.69 -1.69
C LEU A 38 -1.79 -0.87 -2.01
N ARG A 39 -1.09 -1.17 -3.12
CA ARG A 39 0.03 -0.36 -3.59
C ARG A 39 -0.40 1.08 -3.82
N ALA A 40 -1.47 1.30 -4.59
CA ALA A 40 -1.94 2.65 -4.88
C ALA A 40 -2.36 3.43 -3.62
N MET A 41 -3.03 2.77 -2.66
CA MET A 41 -3.42 3.37 -1.38
C MET A 41 -2.18 3.78 -0.57
N LEU A 42 -1.28 2.84 -0.31
CA LEU A 42 -0.10 3.09 0.53
C LEU A 42 0.88 4.09 -0.12
N THR A 43 1.03 4.07 -1.44
CA THR A 43 1.82 5.08 -2.15
C THR A 43 1.20 6.47 -2.02
N LYS A 44 -0.14 6.60 -2.06
CA LYS A 44 -0.82 7.88 -1.78
C LYS A 44 -0.60 8.35 -0.35
N ASP A 45 -0.46 7.42 0.59
CA ASP A 45 -0.18 7.69 2.00
C ASP A 45 1.31 7.98 2.29
N GLY A 46 2.14 8.06 1.25
CA GLY A 46 3.54 8.51 1.33
C GLY A 46 4.57 7.39 1.41
N PHE A 47 4.15 6.13 1.38
CA PHE A 47 5.05 4.98 1.46
C PHE A 47 5.68 4.64 0.11
N GLU A 48 6.89 4.10 0.15
CA GLU A 48 7.45 3.38 -0.99
C GLU A 48 6.96 1.92 -0.92
N VAL A 49 6.42 1.38 -2.02
CA VAL A 49 5.70 0.10 -1.97
C VAL A 49 6.19 -0.85 -3.05
N ASP A 50 6.76 -1.96 -2.62
CA ASP A 50 7.06 -3.11 -3.47
C ASP A 50 5.94 -4.16 -3.34
N THR A 51 5.81 -5.02 -4.33
CA THR A 51 4.78 -6.08 -4.35
C THR A 51 5.39 -7.44 -4.63
N ALA A 52 4.87 -8.48 -3.98
CA ALA A 52 5.18 -9.88 -4.26
C ALA A 52 3.87 -10.67 -4.43
N GLU A 53 3.88 -11.67 -5.30
CA GLU A 53 2.66 -12.40 -5.70
C GLU A 53 2.44 -13.69 -4.91
N ASP A 54 3.42 -14.09 -4.11
CA ASP A 54 3.35 -15.31 -3.31
C ASP A 54 4.35 -15.26 -2.15
N GLY A 55 4.22 -16.18 -1.20
CA GLY A 55 5.10 -16.26 -0.04
C GLY A 55 6.59 -16.51 -0.39
N SER A 56 6.89 -17.19 -1.50
CA SER A 56 8.27 -17.45 -1.91
C SER A 56 8.94 -16.20 -2.48
N GLN A 57 8.20 -15.38 -3.22
CA GLN A 57 8.65 -14.07 -3.67
C GLN A 57 8.85 -13.12 -2.49
N ALA A 58 7.95 -13.13 -1.50
CA ALA A 58 8.09 -12.33 -0.30
C ALA A 58 9.38 -12.64 0.45
N VAL A 59 9.64 -13.93 0.67
CA VAL A 59 10.87 -14.42 1.31
C VAL A 59 12.13 -13.97 0.54
N LYS A 60 12.12 -14.03 -0.80
CA LYS A 60 13.25 -13.55 -1.62
C LYS A 60 13.39 -12.03 -1.57
N ALA A 61 12.28 -11.30 -1.49
CA ALA A 61 12.27 -9.85 -1.46
C ALA A 61 12.90 -9.31 -0.17
N VAL A 62 12.50 -9.85 0.99
CA VAL A 62 13.02 -9.39 2.30
C VAL A 62 14.50 -9.69 2.52
N GLN A 63 15.07 -10.63 1.76
CA GLN A 63 16.52 -10.89 1.76
C GLN A 63 17.32 -9.84 1.00
N LYS A 64 16.72 -9.25 -0.03
CA LYS A 64 17.39 -8.30 -0.93
C LYS A 64 17.21 -6.87 -0.47
N VAL A 65 16.04 -6.57 0.10
CA VAL A 65 15.62 -5.21 0.45
C VAL A 65 15.18 -5.20 1.91
N LYS A 66 15.62 -4.19 2.66
CA LYS A 66 15.14 -3.95 4.02
C LYS A 66 13.80 -3.22 3.95
N TYR A 67 12.75 -3.85 4.47
CA TYR A 67 11.42 -3.28 4.57
C TYR A 67 11.15 -2.80 6.00
N ASP A 68 10.43 -1.70 6.13
CA ASP A 68 9.95 -1.19 7.42
C ASP A 68 8.69 -1.94 7.88
N ALA A 69 7.87 -2.43 6.93
CA ALA A 69 6.82 -3.40 7.22
C ALA A 69 6.51 -4.30 6.01
N VAL A 70 5.92 -5.47 6.27
CA VAL A 70 5.39 -6.40 5.29
C VAL A 70 3.91 -6.60 5.57
N LEU A 71 3.05 -6.37 4.59
CA LEU A 71 1.66 -6.80 4.59
C LEU A 71 1.57 -8.15 3.90
N MET A 72 1.16 -9.16 4.63
CA MET A 72 1.20 -10.55 4.16
C MET A 72 -0.21 -11.14 4.15
N ASP A 73 -0.75 -11.49 2.98
CA ASP A 73 -1.97 -12.32 2.94
C ASP A 73 -1.69 -13.67 3.63
N GLY A 74 -2.58 -14.08 4.51
CA GLY A 74 -2.51 -15.39 5.15
C GLY A 74 -2.67 -16.52 4.11
N PHE A 75 -3.59 -16.36 3.16
CA PHE A 75 -3.95 -17.41 2.21
C PHE A 75 -3.40 -17.10 0.83
N MET A 76 -2.45 -17.91 0.39
CA MET A 76 -1.89 -17.85 -0.96
C MET A 76 -1.61 -19.27 -1.47
N PRO A 77 -1.70 -19.53 -2.78
CA PRO A 77 -1.33 -20.82 -3.36
C PRO A 77 0.16 -21.12 -3.16
N ASN A 78 0.48 -22.41 -3.05
CA ASN A 78 1.83 -22.95 -2.86
C ASN A 78 2.46 -22.67 -1.49
N LYS A 79 2.74 -21.40 -1.16
CA LYS A 79 3.35 -21.00 0.11
C LYS A 79 2.48 -19.94 0.77
N THR A 80 1.86 -20.34 1.87
CA THR A 80 0.96 -19.51 2.66
C THR A 80 1.72 -18.40 3.39
N GLY A 81 1.00 -17.36 3.83
CA GLY A 81 1.61 -16.22 4.52
C GLY A 81 2.26 -16.61 5.85
N TRP A 82 1.71 -17.59 6.57
CA TRP A 82 2.30 -18.08 7.82
C TRP A 82 3.56 -18.91 7.57
N GLU A 83 3.59 -19.76 6.55
CA GLU A 83 4.81 -20.49 6.16
C GLU A 83 5.92 -19.53 5.74
N ALA A 84 5.59 -18.52 4.93
CA ALA A 84 6.53 -17.48 4.51
C ALA A 84 7.06 -16.70 5.73
N THR A 85 6.18 -16.30 6.66
CA THR A 85 6.56 -15.59 7.89
C THR A 85 7.50 -16.44 8.75
N ALA A 86 7.17 -17.72 8.98
CA ALA A 86 8.02 -18.63 9.75
C ALA A 86 9.42 -18.77 9.15
N GLU A 87 9.52 -18.87 7.82
CA GLU A 87 10.81 -18.92 7.12
C GLU A 87 11.60 -17.61 7.27
N ILE A 88 10.94 -16.46 7.15
CA ILE A 88 11.57 -15.15 7.37
C ILE A 88 12.13 -15.07 8.79
N ARG A 89 11.35 -15.47 9.81
CA ARG A 89 11.80 -15.49 11.21
C ARG A 89 12.96 -16.45 11.45
N SER A 90 12.98 -17.62 10.81
CA SER A 90 14.11 -18.56 10.90
C SER A 90 15.40 -17.91 10.40
N ARG A 91 15.33 -17.24 9.26
CA ARG A 91 16.49 -16.56 8.66
C ARG A 91 16.96 -15.35 9.45
N GLU A 92 16.03 -14.59 10.04
CA GLU A 92 16.39 -13.51 10.96
C GLU A 92 17.18 -14.03 12.17
N LYS A 93 16.80 -15.20 12.70
CA LYS A 93 17.55 -15.85 13.79
C LYS A 93 18.94 -16.32 13.34
N GLU A 94 19.03 -16.97 12.17
CA GLU A 94 20.30 -17.46 11.60
C GLU A 94 21.30 -16.32 11.33
N THR A 95 20.80 -15.20 10.80
CA THR A 95 21.61 -14.01 10.51
C THR A 95 21.92 -13.18 11.76
N GLY A 96 21.39 -13.57 12.93
CA GLY A 96 21.53 -12.80 14.17
C GLY A 96 20.88 -11.42 14.07
N SER A 97 19.87 -11.26 13.22
CA SER A 97 19.19 -9.99 13.02
C SER A 97 18.55 -9.55 14.34
N ARG A 98 19.13 -8.51 14.94
CA ARG A 98 18.62 -7.91 16.18
C ARG A 98 17.32 -7.15 15.97
N ARG A 99 16.88 -7.00 14.71
CA ARG A 99 15.75 -6.18 14.29
C ARG A 99 14.84 -7.00 13.39
N PRO A 100 13.87 -7.72 13.96
CA PRO A 100 12.90 -8.47 13.19
C PRO A 100 12.02 -7.51 12.37
N ILE A 101 11.73 -7.86 11.13
CA ILE A 101 10.84 -7.09 10.25
C ILE A 101 9.43 -7.09 10.84
N THR A 102 8.73 -5.95 10.80
CA THR A 102 7.30 -5.89 11.15
C THR A 102 6.50 -6.62 10.08
N ILE A 103 5.82 -7.71 10.42
CA ILE A 103 4.98 -8.47 9.49
C ILE A 103 3.54 -8.40 10.00
N ILE A 104 2.66 -7.78 9.22
CA ILE A 104 1.24 -7.63 9.53
C ILE A 104 0.48 -8.60 8.61
N GLY A 105 -0.14 -9.61 9.22
CA GLY A 105 -0.98 -10.58 8.51
C GLY A 105 -2.29 -9.95 8.06
N VAL A 106 -2.76 -10.30 6.86
CA VAL A 106 -4.08 -9.93 6.35
C VAL A 106 -4.86 -11.24 6.18
N THR A 107 -5.95 -11.42 6.92
CA THR A 107 -6.69 -12.70 6.94
C THR A 107 -8.20 -12.50 6.90
N GLY A 108 -8.93 -13.47 6.35
CA GLY A 108 -10.39 -13.46 6.20
C GLY A 108 -11.17 -14.13 7.32
N ALA A 109 -10.55 -14.93 8.20
CA ALA A 109 -11.27 -15.70 9.22
C ALA A 109 -10.80 -15.43 10.66
N SER A 110 -11.69 -15.70 11.61
CA SER A 110 -11.48 -15.51 13.05
C SER A 110 -11.13 -16.82 13.76
N GLY A 111 -10.26 -16.75 14.78
CA GLY A 111 -9.91 -17.85 15.68
C GLY A 111 -8.63 -18.58 15.29
N ASP A 112 -8.75 -19.65 14.50
CA ASP A 112 -7.62 -20.52 14.15
C ASP A 112 -6.54 -19.82 13.32
N ASP A 113 -6.96 -18.89 12.45
CA ASP A 113 -6.04 -18.15 11.60
C ASP A 113 -5.23 -17.11 12.38
N GLU A 114 -5.84 -16.48 13.39
CA GLU A 114 -5.14 -15.53 14.27
C GLU A 114 -4.07 -16.27 15.09
N LYS A 115 -4.39 -17.49 15.55
CA LYS A 115 -3.44 -18.35 16.25
C LYS A 115 -2.27 -18.74 15.34
N LYS A 116 -2.53 -19.17 14.10
CA LYS A 116 -1.47 -19.49 13.11
C LYS A 116 -0.60 -18.28 12.78
N CYS A 117 -1.20 -17.10 12.62
CA CYS A 117 -0.45 -15.86 12.39
C CYS A 117 0.50 -15.55 13.55
N LYS A 118 0.01 -15.67 14.79
CA LYS A 118 0.80 -15.45 15.99
C LYS A 118 1.92 -16.48 16.14
N GLU A 119 1.62 -17.77 15.93
CA GLU A 119 2.59 -18.87 16.01
C GLU A 119 3.69 -18.76 14.94
N ALA A 120 3.34 -18.27 13.74
CA ALA A 120 4.30 -17.98 12.68
C ALA A 120 5.23 -16.80 12.99
N GLY A 121 4.91 -15.99 14.01
CA GLY A 121 5.68 -14.81 14.40
C GLY A 121 5.30 -13.53 13.65
N MET A 122 4.05 -13.43 13.18
CA MET A 122 3.50 -12.15 12.71
C MET A 122 3.39 -11.18 13.89
N THR A 123 3.67 -9.91 13.61
CA THR A 123 3.65 -8.82 14.59
C THR A 123 2.22 -8.43 14.95
N ASP A 124 1.32 -8.46 13.98
CA ASP A 124 -0.10 -8.10 14.14
C ASP A 124 -0.92 -8.71 12.99
N THR A 125 -2.24 -8.62 13.07
CA THR A 125 -3.18 -9.09 12.05
C THR A 125 -4.24 -8.03 11.73
N ILE A 126 -4.71 -8.03 10.48
CA ILE A 126 -5.81 -7.23 9.97
C ILE A 126 -6.84 -8.17 9.36
N LEU A 127 -8.08 -8.06 9.81
CA LEU A 127 -9.19 -8.78 9.23
C LEU A 127 -9.65 -8.11 7.93
N LYS A 128 -9.88 -8.91 6.89
CA LYS A 128 -10.58 -8.47 5.69
C LYS A 128 -12.06 -8.18 6.05
N PRO A 129 -12.69 -7.13 5.50
CA PRO A 129 -12.18 -6.23 4.46
C PRO A 129 -11.21 -5.16 5.02
N ILE A 130 -10.19 -4.85 4.23
CA ILE A 130 -9.13 -3.90 4.60
C ILE A 130 -9.65 -2.47 4.46
N SER A 131 -9.72 -1.74 5.59
CA SER A 131 -9.98 -0.31 5.59
C SER A 131 -8.66 0.47 5.47
N ARG A 132 -8.58 1.41 4.53
CA ARG A 132 -7.39 2.26 4.31
C ARG A 132 -6.92 2.95 5.59
N ASP A 133 -7.85 3.55 6.34
CA ASP A 133 -7.51 4.30 7.56
C ASP A 133 -6.95 3.37 8.64
N LYS A 134 -7.59 2.20 8.83
CA LYS A 134 -7.12 1.19 9.78
C LYS A 134 -5.75 0.62 9.40
N LEU A 135 -5.55 0.34 8.11
CA LEU A 135 -4.31 -0.18 7.57
C LEU A 135 -3.15 0.80 7.79
N THR A 136 -3.35 2.04 7.36
CA THR A 136 -2.33 3.09 7.43
C THR A 136 -1.98 3.44 8.87
N ALA A 137 -2.99 3.54 9.74
CA ALA A 137 -2.76 3.76 11.17
C ALA A 137 -1.92 2.64 11.79
N LYS A 138 -2.27 1.37 11.54
CA LYS A 138 -1.51 0.22 12.04
C LYS A 138 -0.07 0.19 11.55
N ILE A 139 0.16 0.43 10.26
CA ILE A 139 1.52 0.45 9.70
C ILE A 139 2.36 1.54 10.38
N ARG A 140 1.82 2.76 10.49
CA ARG A 140 2.52 3.88 11.14
C ARG A 140 2.80 3.61 12.61
N GLU A 141 1.83 3.04 13.32
CA GLU A 141 1.98 2.67 14.73
C GLU A 141 3.13 1.66 14.90
N TRP A 142 3.17 0.60 14.10
CA TRP A 142 4.20 -0.43 14.22
C TRP A 142 5.58 0.04 13.78
N ILE A 143 5.67 0.86 12.74
CA ILE A 143 6.93 1.49 12.33
C ILE A 143 7.44 2.40 13.45
N SER A 144 6.58 3.24 14.02
CA SER A 144 6.96 4.13 15.13
C SER A 144 7.40 3.35 16.36
N LYS A 145 6.71 2.26 16.72
CA LYS A 145 7.13 1.35 17.80
C LYS A 145 8.49 0.70 17.51
N ALA A 146 8.70 0.23 16.29
CA ALA A 146 9.96 -0.34 15.87
C ALA A 146 11.09 0.70 15.92
N GLU A 147 10.82 1.96 15.55
CA GLU A 147 11.75 3.09 15.64
C GLU A 147 12.04 3.53 17.08
N ALA A 148 11.04 3.53 17.97
CA ALA A 148 11.25 3.80 19.38
C ALA A 148 12.19 2.76 20.03
N LEU A 149 12.11 1.50 19.57
CA LEU A 149 13.05 0.45 19.94
C LEU A 149 14.45 0.63 19.30
N ARG A 150 14.63 1.52 18.30
CA ARG A 150 15.95 1.84 17.69
C ARG A 150 16.79 2.79 18.54
N CYS A 151 16.19 3.61 19.43
CA CYS A 151 16.93 4.59 20.24
C CYS A 151 17.86 3.99 21.30
N ASP A 152 17.84 2.66 21.52
CA ASP A 152 18.63 2.01 22.57
C ASP A 152 19.91 1.29 22.06
N SER A 153 20.25 1.36 20.77
CA SER A 153 21.55 0.84 20.27
C SER A 153 21.94 1.36 18.88
N PRO A 154 23.15 1.95 18.70
CA PRO A 154 23.63 2.43 17.41
C PRO A 154 24.01 1.27 16.46
N ASP A 155 23.62 1.35 15.18
CA ASP A 155 24.00 0.41 14.12
C ASP A 155 24.95 1.10 13.10
N PRO A 156 26.15 0.54 12.83
CA PRO A 156 27.19 1.16 12.01
C PRO A 156 27.17 0.86 10.49
N SER A 157 26.07 0.40 9.88
CA SER A 157 26.08 0.01 8.45
C SER A 157 25.05 0.72 7.55
N SER A 158 25.31 1.99 7.23
CA SER A 158 24.62 2.72 6.16
C SER A 158 25.42 2.66 4.85
N THR A 159 24.87 1.96 3.85
CA THR A 159 25.15 2.27 2.43
C THR A 159 23.86 2.08 1.64
N PRO A 160 23.44 3.06 0.82
CA PRO A 160 22.20 2.98 0.03
C PRO A 160 22.41 2.19 -1.29
N PRO A 161 21.43 1.36 -1.73
CA PRO A 161 21.46 0.74 -3.05
C PRO A 161 20.98 1.69 -4.18
N PRO A 162 21.38 1.45 -5.45
CA PRO A 162 21.29 2.43 -6.54
C PRO A 162 19.89 2.55 -7.17
N SER A 163 19.60 3.80 -7.55
CA SER A 163 18.39 4.31 -8.21
C SER A 163 18.16 3.74 -9.62
N ALA A 164 16.92 3.32 -9.91
CA ALA A 164 16.43 3.06 -11.25
C ALA A 164 15.20 3.95 -11.56
N LYS A 165 15.42 4.87 -12.51
CA LYS A 165 14.54 5.86 -13.17
C LYS A 165 13.00 5.68 -13.04
N GLU A 166 12.35 6.71 -12.47
CA GLU A 166 10.89 6.94 -12.49
C GLU A 166 10.53 7.94 -13.63
N PRO A 167 9.45 7.75 -14.41
CA PRO A 167 9.00 8.72 -15.43
C PRO A 167 8.36 9.97 -14.77
N PRO A 168 8.33 11.12 -15.46
CA PRO A 168 8.03 12.40 -14.82
C PRO A 168 6.57 12.49 -14.38
N ARG A 169 6.35 12.79 -13.09
CA ARG A 169 5.05 13.21 -12.56
C ARG A 169 4.71 14.62 -13.07
N PRO A 170 3.47 14.91 -13.50
CA PRO A 170 3.03 16.29 -13.64
C PRO A 170 2.89 16.92 -12.25
N ALA A 171 3.39 18.16 -12.14
CA ALA A 171 3.46 18.93 -10.91
C ALA A 171 2.07 19.32 -10.38
N ALA A 172 1.98 19.45 -9.06
CA ALA A 172 0.78 19.85 -8.34
C ALA A 172 0.24 21.21 -8.79
N GLY A 173 -1.03 21.24 -9.15
CA GLY A 173 -1.86 22.43 -9.30
C GLY A 173 -3.32 22.05 -9.07
N SER A 174 -3.99 22.71 -8.14
CA SER A 174 -5.43 22.57 -7.90
C SER A 174 -6.18 22.83 -9.21
N SER A 175 -6.65 21.78 -9.86
CA SER A 175 -7.57 21.88 -10.99
C SER A 175 -8.74 20.94 -10.73
N GLN A 176 -9.93 21.52 -10.78
CA GLN A 176 -11.19 20.83 -10.76
C GLN A 176 -11.23 19.84 -11.94
N LEU A 177 -11.02 18.55 -11.65
CA LEU A 177 -11.12 17.50 -12.66
C LEU A 177 -12.56 17.28 -13.13
N ARG A 178 -12.74 16.91 -14.40
CA ARG A 178 -13.98 16.36 -14.95
C ARG A 178 -13.96 14.84 -14.86
N VAL A 179 -14.85 14.30 -14.05
CA VAL A 179 -14.96 12.87 -13.78
C VAL A 179 -16.26 12.32 -14.35
N LEU A 180 -16.17 11.22 -15.10
CA LEU A 180 -17.34 10.44 -15.49
C LEU A 180 -17.46 9.22 -14.57
N VAL A 181 -18.60 9.06 -13.91
CA VAL A 181 -18.92 7.87 -13.12
C VAL A 181 -19.92 7.03 -13.90
N VAL A 182 -19.64 5.75 -14.05
CA VAL A 182 -20.41 4.79 -14.82
C VAL A 182 -20.68 3.60 -13.92
N ASP A 183 -21.93 3.47 -13.48
CA ASP A 183 -22.35 2.46 -12.51
C ASP A 183 -23.85 2.24 -12.69
N ASP A 184 -24.32 1.00 -12.80
CA ASP A 184 -25.73 0.68 -13.04
C ASP A 184 -26.60 0.82 -11.78
N ASP A 185 -25.99 0.85 -10.60
CA ASP A 185 -26.67 1.12 -9.33
C ASP A 185 -26.83 2.63 -9.06
N ALA A 186 -28.08 3.06 -8.88
CA ALA A 186 -28.41 4.47 -8.64
C ALA A 186 -27.84 5.01 -7.31
N GLY A 187 -27.71 4.15 -6.30
CA GLY A 187 -27.14 4.49 -4.99
C GLY A 187 -25.64 4.73 -5.07
N HIS A 188 -24.90 3.84 -5.74
CA HIS A 188 -23.47 3.99 -5.98
C HIS A 188 -23.17 5.25 -6.80
N ARG A 189 -23.93 5.50 -7.88
CA ARG A 189 -23.84 6.74 -8.68
C ARG A 189 -24.00 7.99 -7.81
N MET A 190 -25.03 8.01 -6.98
CA MET A 190 -25.35 9.17 -6.13
C MET A 190 -24.29 9.39 -5.04
N MET A 191 -23.81 8.32 -4.41
CA MET A 191 -22.73 8.37 -3.42
C MET A 191 -21.43 8.91 -4.04
N LEU A 192 -20.96 8.31 -5.14
CA LEU A 192 -19.72 8.71 -5.80
C LEU A 192 -19.81 10.16 -6.31
N ARG A 193 -20.94 10.55 -6.88
CA ARG A 193 -21.20 11.94 -7.28
C ARG A 193 -21.11 12.89 -6.09
N ALA A 194 -21.73 12.57 -4.96
CA ALA A 194 -21.70 13.40 -3.77
C ALA A 194 -20.29 13.54 -3.19
N MET A 195 -19.51 12.46 -3.14
CA MET A 195 -18.14 12.48 -2.66
C MET A 195 -17.24 13.35 -3.55
N LEU A 196 -17.28 13.13 -4.85
CA LEU A 196 -16.45 13.86 -5.82
C LEU A 196 -16.86 15.33 -5.94
N ALA A 197 -18.14 15.66 -5.78
CA ALA A 197 -18.62 17.03 -5.78
C ALA A 197 -18.17 17.81 -4.53
N ARG A 198 -18.01 17.16 -3.36
CA ARG A 198 -17.46 17.80 -2.14
C ARG A 198 -16.04 18.31 -2.35
N ASP A 199 -15.26 17.58 -3.13
CA ASP A 199 -13.89 17.95 -3.52
C ASP A 199 -13.86 18.90 -4.74
N LYS A 200 -15.02 19.48 -5.09
CA LYS A 200 -15.23 20.44 -6.16
C LYS A 200 -14.94 19.91 -7.56
N HIS A 201 -14.95 18.60 -7.80
CA HIS A 201 -14.85 18.05 -9.16
C HIS A 201 -16.13 18.27 -9.95
N GLN A 202 -16.04 18.34 -11.28
CA GLN A 202 -17.20 18.29 -12.16
C GLN A 202 -17.52 16.83 -12.43
N VAL A 203 -18.71 16.37 -12.03
CA VAL A 203 -19.05 14.95 -12.08
C VAL A 203 -20.26 14.74 -12.98
N ASP A 204 -20.04 13.97 -14.02
CA ASP A 204 -21.09 13.38 -14.85
C ASP A 204 -21.33 11.94 -14.42
N THR A 205 -22.59 11.51 -14.44
CA THR A 205 -22.98 10.13 -14.13
C THR A 205 -23.76 9.54 -15.28
N VAL A 206 -23.51 8.27 -15.61
CA VAL A 206 -24.28 7.45 -16.55
C VAL A 206 -24.46 6.06 -15.93
N ASP A 207 -25.46 5.31 -16.38
CA ASP A 207 -25.87 4.05 -15.75
C ASP A 207 -25.48 2.79 -16.54
N ASN A 208 -24.80 2.94 -17.67
CA ASN A 208 -24.37 1.80 -18.48
C ASN A 208 -23.14 2.12 -19.34
N GLY A 209 -22.45 1.06 -19.79
CA GLY A 209 -21.25 1.17 -20.62
C GLY A 209 -21.47 1.85 -21.98
N ALA A 210 -22.61 1.63 -22.62
CA ALA A 210 -22.88 2.19 -23.96
C ALA A 210 -23.05 3.72 -23.93
N GLU A 211 -23.71 4.24 -22.89
CA GLU A 211 -23.78 5.67 -22.65
C GLU A 211 -22.43 6.26 -22.27
N ALA A 212 -21.61 5.53 -21.51
CA ALA A 212 -20.25 5.96 -21.18
C ALA A 212 -19.40 6.17 -22.45
N VAL A 213 -19.41 5.22 -23.38
CA VAL A 213 -18.71 5.34 -24.67
C VAL A 213 -19.21 6.57 -25.44
N LYS A 214 -20.53 6.72 -25.59
CA LYS A 214 -21.13 7.88 -26.30
C LYS A 214 -20.76 9.21 -25.68
N LYS A 215 -20.67 9.28 -24.34
CA LYS A 215 -20.39 10.51 -23.62
C LYS A 215 -18.90 10.83 -23.63
N ALA A 216 -18.04 9.83 -23.45
CA ALA A 216 -16.58 9.97 -23.58
C ALA A 216 -16.15 10.37 -24.99
N ALA A 217 -16.88 9.95 -26.03
CA ALA A 217 -16.62 10.39 -27.41
C ALA A 217 -16.98 11.88 -27.64
N LYS A 218 -17.83 12.48 -26.81
CA LYS A 218 -18.30 13.87 -26.97
C LYS A 218 -17.64 14.84 -26.00
N VAL A 219 -17.23 14.35 -24.84
CA VAL A 219 -16.71 15.15 -23.73
C VAL A 219 -15.42 14.51 -23.25
N SER A 220 -14.35 15.31 -23.17
CA SER A 220 -13.09 14.88 -22.59
C SER A 220 -13.20 14.87 -21.06
N TYR A 221 -12.92 13.71 -20.48
CA TYR A 221 -12.86 13.49 -19.03
C TYR A 221 -11.41 13.25 -18.60
N ASP A 222 -11.03 13.76 -17.44
CA ASP A 222 -9.71 13.52 -16.85
C ASP A 222 -9.63 12.13 -16.22
N VAL A 223 -10.76 11.65 -15.69
CA VAL A 223 -10.89 10.34 -15.05
C VAL A 223 -12.28 9.75 -15.37
N ILE A 224 -12.32 8.46 -15.68
CA ILE A 224 -13.56 7.69 -15.79
C ILE A 224 -13.54 6.60 -14.72
N LEU A 225 -14.50 6.63 -13.79
CA LEU A 225 -14.74 5.57 -12.81
C LEU A 225 -15.81 4.65 -13.39
N LEU A 226 -15.47 3.39 -13.58
CA LEU A 226 -16.25 2.45 -14.38
C LEU A 226 -16.50 1.18 -13.57
N ASP A 227 -17.76 0.83 -13.34
CA ASP A 227 -18.12 -0.47 -12.79
C ASP A 227 -17.80 -1.57 -13.81
N GLY A 228 -17.19 -2.65 -13.34
CA GLY A 228 -16.84 -3.80 -14.17
C GLY A 228 -18.05 -4.62 -14.59
N PHE A 229 -19.11 -4.66 -13.77
CA PHE A 229 -20.23 -5.58 -13.95
C PHE A 229 -21.56 -4.84 -14.14
N MET A 230 -21.76 -4.31 -15.35
CA MET A 230 -23.02 -3.69 -15.74
C MET A 230 -23.79 -4.55 -16.76
N PRO A 231 -25.14 -4.52 -16.75
CA PRO A 231 -25.96 -5.16 -17.75
C PRO A 231 -25.80 -4.53 -19.15
N HIS A 232 -26.09 -5.32 -20.18
CA HIS A 232 -25.96 -5.00 -21.62
C HIS A 232 -24.53 -4.79 -22.13
N MET A 233 -23.75 -3.91 -21.52
CA MET A 233 -22.35 -3.65 -21.85
C MET A 233 -21.55 -3.54 -20.57
N SER A 234 -20.61 -4.48 -20.38
CA SER A 234 -19.74 -4.49 -19.22
C SER A 234 -18.77 -3.30 -19.25
N GLY A 235 -18.22 -2.94 -18.09
CA GLY A 235 -17.17 -1.91 -18.03
C GLY A 235 -15.94 -2.29 -18.83
N TRP A 236 -15.59 -3.58 -18.90
CA TRP A 236 -14.45 -4.03 -19.69
C TRP A 236 -14.63 -3.76 -21.18
N ASP A 237 -15.82 -4.03 -21.70
CA ASP A 237 -16.17 -3.78 -23.10
C ASP A 237 -16.18 -2.28 -23.40
N ALA A 238 -16.80 -1.48 -22.52
CA ALA A 238 -16.82 -0.03 -22.65
C ALA A 238 -15.41 0.59 -22.62
N CYS A 239 -14.54 0.12 -21.71
CA CYS A 239 -13.13 0.55 -21.63
C CYS A 239 -12.37 0.23 -22.92
N LYS A 240 -12.55 -0.99 -23.45
CA LYS A 240 -11.92 -1.41 -24.70
C LYS A 240 -12.36 -0.55 -25.88
N GLU A 241 -13.64 -0.21 -25.96
CA GLU A 241 -14.21 0.62 -27.04
C GLU A 241 -13.73 2.08 -26.95
N MET A 242 -13.74 2.67 -25.75
CA MET A 242 -13.22 4.03 -25.54
C MET A 242 -11.74 4.13 -25.94
N ARG A 243 -10.92 3.14 -25.58
CA ARG A 243 -9.49 3.10 -25.97
C ARG A 243 -9.27 2.90 -27.47
N ALA A 244 -10.14 2.15 -28.14
CA ALA A 244 -10.07 1.99 -29.58
C ALA A 244 -10.38 3.31 -30.31
N CYS A 245 -11.31 4.11 -29.80
CA CYS A 245 -11.63 5.43 -30.33
C CYS A 245 -10.54 6.49 -30.06
N GLU A 246 -9.79 6.39 -28.96
CA GLU A 246 -8.66 7.30 -28.68
C GLU A 246 -7.44 7.06 -29.59
N ALA A 247 -7.33 5.87 -30.18
CA ALA A 247 -6.20 5.45 -31.01
C ALA A 247 -6.42 5.67 -32.53
N ALA A 248 -7.60 6.15 -32.92
CA ALA A 248 -8.00 6.41 -34.31
C ALA A 248 -7.95 7.92 -34.64
#